data_AF-A0A2H3GH38-F1
#
_entry.id   AF-A0A2H3GH38-F1
#
_cell.length_a   1.000
_cell.length_b   1.000
_cell.length_c   1.000
_cell.angle_alpha   90.00
_cell.angle_beta   90.00
_cell.angle_gamma   90.00
#
_symmetry.space_group_name_H-M   'P 1'
#
loop_
_entity.id
_entity.type
_entity.pdbx_description
1 polymer ?
#
loop_
_entity_poly.entity_id
_entity_poly.type
_entity_poly.pdbx_seq_one_letter_code
_entity_poly.pdbx_strand_id
1 'polypeptide(L)'
;MRVDVTLFASALAFCTTSAAELFCKNHPSSTHWPSAGEWDALNHTVGGGLIRSTPVASSCYKDSNFASAFSCKNVTESWFLSEFHALQPESIGYSYWANNSCVPPNDHGYRSGQSCKIGGLPQYVLEATSAAQIATAMKWASSRNIRIVIKGTGHDLNGRHVERVNLKRNTAG
;
A
#
# COMPACT_ATOMS: atom_id res chain seq x y z
N MET A 1 -53.68 -54.27 23.68
CA MET A 1 -53.49 -52.84 23.38
C MET A 1 -52.07 -52.65 22.89
N ARG A 2 -51.88 -52.39 21.59
CA ARG A 2 -50.57 -52.04 21.01
C ARG A 2 -50.41 -50.53 21.12
N VAL A 3 -49.30 -50.08 21.67
CA VAL A 3 -48.93 -48.65 21.69
C VAL A 3 -47.84 -48.50 20.64
N ASP A 4 -48.20 -47.98 19.47
CA ASP A 4 -47.24 -47.65 18.42
C ASP A 4 -46.47 -46.39 18.84
N VAL A 5 -45.16 -46.54 19.05
CA VAL A 5 -44.25 -45.42 19.32
C VAL A 5 -43.72 -44.92 17.98
N THR A 6 -44.33 -43.86 17.46
CA THR A 6 -43.85 -43.15 16.27
C THR A 6 -42.53 -42.43 16.59
N LEU A 7 -41.46 -42.87 15.92
CA LEU A 7 -40.12 -42.31 16.01
C LEU A 7 -40.07 -40.99 15.22
N PHE A 8 -40.03 -39.84 15.89
CA PHE A 8 -39.78 -38.55 15.23
C PHE A 8 -38.29 -38.41 14.93
N ALA A 9 -37.92 -38.54 13.65
CA ALA A 9 -36.57 -38.25 13.17
C ALA A 9 -36.37 -36.72 13.11
N SER A 10 -35.63 -36.17 14.07
CA SER A 10 -35.22 -34.76 14.06
C SER A 10 -34.15 -34.54 12.98
N ALA A 11 -34.49 -33.84 11.91
CA ALA A 11 -33.54 -33.38 10.91
C ALA A 11 -32.69 -32.24 11.51
N LEU A 12 -31.45 -32.55 11.88
CA LEU A 12 -30.45 -31.54 12.20
C LEU A 12 -30.06 -30.82 10.90
N ALA A 13 -30.68 -29.67 10.66
CA ALA A 13 -30.23 -28.74 9.64
C ALA A 13 -28.84 -28.22 10.05
N PHE A 14 -27.79 -28.74 9.42
CA PHE A 14 -26.46 -28.14 9.48
C PHE A 14 -26.53 -26.79 8.80
N CYS A 15 -26.67 -25.73 9.59
CA CYS A 15 -26.46 -24.37 9.16
C CYS A 15 -24.96 -24.26 8.85
N THR A 16 -24.58 -24.39 7.58
CA THR A 16 -23.24 -24.05 7.14
C THR A 16 -23.07 -22.56 7.37
N THR A 17 -22.41 -22.18 8.46
CA THR A 17 -21.95 -20.81 8.66
C THR A 17 -20.98 -20.53 7.53
N SER A 18 -21.42 -19.85 6.46
CA SER A 18 -20.47 -19.29 5.51
C SER A 18 -19.71 -18.22 6.27
N ALA A 19 -18.52 -18.57 6.77
CA ALA A 19 -17.55 -17.56 7.14
C ALA A 19 -17.30 -16.77 5.85
N ALA A 20 -17.82 -15.56 5.78
CA ALA A 20 -17.35 -14.62 4.78
C ALA A 20 -15.86 -14.43 5.07
N GLU A 21 -14.99 -15.10 4.31
CA GLU A 21 -13.57 -14.86 4.42
C GLU A 21 -13.36 -13.37 4.14
N LEU A 22 -12.82 -12.66 5.14
CA LEU A 22 -12.35 -11.30 4.93
C LEU A 22 -11.20 -11.42 3.93
N PHE A 23 -11.50 -11.25 2.63
CA PHE A 23 -10.50 -11.23 1.56
C PHE A 23 -9.68 -9.95 1.69
N CYS A 24 -8.70 -9.96 2.59
CA CYS A 24 -7.72 -8.91 2.72
C CYS A 24 -6.92 -8.75 1.42
N LYS A 25 -6.47 -7.53 1.13
CA LYS A 25 -5.51 -7.30 0.05
C LYS A 25 -4.18 -7.96 0.40
N ASN A 26 -3.48 -8.47 -0.62
CA ASN A 26 -2.15 -9.04 -0.44
C ASN A 26 -1.18 -7.96 0.05
N HIS A 27 -0.41 -8.31 1.07
CA HIS A 27 0.62 -7.49 1.71
C HIS A 27 1.97 -8.20 1.58
N PRO A 28 3.13 -7.52 1.67
CA PRO A 28 4.46 -8.15 1.63
C PRO A 28 4.69 -9.37 2.52
N SER A 29 3.93 -9.49 3.62
CA SER A 29 3.99 -10.64 4.53
C SER A 29 3.00 -11.76 4.18
N SER A 30 2.15 -11.57 3.17
CA SER A 30 1.20 -12.57 2.69
C SER A 30 1.91 -13.63 1.85
N THR A 31 1.45 -14.89 1.93
CA THR A 31 1.95 -16.02 1.13
C THR A 31 1.80 -15.80 -0.38
N HIS A 32 0.80 -15.02 -0.80
CA HIS A 32 0.51 -14.69 -2.20
C HIS A 32 1.13 -13.36 -2.66
N TRP A 33 2.07 -12.80 -1.90
CA TRP A 33 2.80 -11.61 -2.35
C TRP A 33 3.67 -11.95 -3.58
N PRO A 34 3.68 -11.13 -4.63
CA PRO A 34 4.47 -11.44 -5.82
C PRO A 34 5.97 -11.47 -5.49
N SER A 35 6.65 -12.44 -6.09
CA SER A 35 8.10 -12.59 -5.96
C SER A 35 8.85 -11.41 -6.62
N ALA A 36 10.13 -11.23 -6.27
CA ALA A 36 10.97 -10.21 -6.92
C ALA A 36 10.96 -10.35 -8.45
N GLY A 37 11.07 -11.57 -8.99
CA GLY A 37 11.02 -11.82 -10.43
C GLY A 37 9.67 -11.46 -11.08
N GLU A 38 8.55 -11.55 -10.35
CA GLU A 38 7.26 -11.09 -10.87
C GLU A 38 7.15 -9.57 -10.92
N TRP A 39 7.73 -8.87 -9.93
CA TRP A 39 7.84 -7.41 -9.97
C TRP A 39 8.75 -6.95 -11.11
N ASP A 40 9.87 -7.62 -11.33
CA ASP A 40 10.78 -7.34 -12.44
C ASP A 40 10.11 -7.60 -13.80
N ALA A 41 9.36 -8.70 -13.92
CA ALA A 41 8.58 -8.99 -15.11
C ALA A 41 7.51 -7.91 -15.39
N LEU A 42 6.86 -7.39 -14.34
CA LEU A 42 5.96 -6.23 -14.48
C LEU A 42 6.73 -5.02 -15.02
N ASN A 43 7.88 -4.68 -14.41
CA ASN A 43 8.72 -3.55 -14.82
C ASN A 43 9.08 -3.63 -16.31
N HIS A 44 9.47 -4.81 -16.80
CA HIS A 44 9.71 -5.03 -18.22
C HIS A 44 8.44 -4.89 -19.06
N THR A 45 7.31 -5.42 -18.60
CA THR A 45 6.02 -5.37 -19.33
C THR A 45 5.52 -3.94 -19.51
N VAL A 46 5.74 -3.06 -18.53
CA VAL A 46 5.36 -1.64 -18.62
C VAL A 46 6.45 -0.79 -19.29
N GLY A 47 7.59 -1.38 -19.72
CA GLY A 47 8.68 -0.66 -20.37
C GLY A 47 9.55 0.17 -19.43
N GLY A 48 9.61 -0.19 -18.14
CA GLY A 48 10.37 0.52 -17.12
C GLY A 48 9.50 1.40 -16.20
N GLY A 49 10.15 2.10 -15.26
CA GLY A 49 9.50 3.06 -14.37
C GLY A 49 8.88 2.46 -13.09
N LEU A 50 9.00 1.14 -12.87
CA LEU A 50 8.64 0.55 -11.58
C LEU A 50 9.79 0.76 -10.58
N ILE A 51 9.51 1.53 -9.52
CA ILE A 51 10.45 1.92 -8.48
C ILE A 51 10.11 1.16 -7.21
N ARG A 52 11.12 0.52 -6.60
CA ARG A 52 11.00 -0.05 -5.26
C ARG A 52 11.15 1.06 -4.23
N SER A 53 10.16 1.22 -3.37
CA SER A 53 10.13 2.33 -2.42
C SER A 53 11.29 2.28 -1.43
N THR A 54 11.91 3.44 -1.26
CA THR A 54 12.98 3.68 -0.30
C THR A 54 12.60 4.92 0.48
N PRO A 55 12.13 4.81 1.74
CA PRO A 55 11.63 5.97 2.48
C PRO A 55 12.69 7.06 2.54
N VAL A 56 12.35 8.27 2.06
CA VAL A 56 13.32 9.37 1.97
C VAL A 56 13.97 9.71 3.33
N ALA A 57 13.23 9.56 4.43
CA ALA A 57 13.72 9.80 5.79
C ALA A 57 14.60 8.68 6.37
N SER A 58 14.87 7.62 5.61
CA SER A 58 15.70 6.49 6.08
C SER A 58 17.12 6.89 6.46
N SER A 59 17.67 7.94 5.84
CA SER A 59 19.00 8.48 6.19
C SER A 59 19.08 9.05 7.60
N CYS A 60 17.95 9.29 8.28
CA CYS A 60 17.90 9.69 9.69
C CYS A 60 18.05 8.53 10.67
N TYR A 61 18.13 7.29 10.18
CA TYR A 61 18.19 6.08 11.01
C TYR A 61 19.52 5.38 10.80
N LYS A 62 20.29 5.18 11.88
CA LYS A 62 21.63 4.58 11.82
C LYS A 62 21.60 3.14 11.29
N ASP A 63 20.58 2.37 11.66
CA ASP A 63 20.45 0.95 11.32
C ASP A 63 19.52 0.74 10.10
N SER A 64 19.34 1.74 9.25
CA SER A 64 18.49 1.61 8.08
C SER A 64 19.16 0.74 7.02
N ASN A 65 18.39 -0.19 6.44
CA ASN A 65 18.78 -0.97 5.27
C ASN A 65 18.38 -0.29 3.94
N PHE A 66 17.87 0.94 4.00
CA PHE A 66 17.44 1.72 2.84
C PHE A 66 18.51 2.73 2.45
N ALA A 67 18.73 2.89 1.15
CA ALA A 67 19.68 3.84 0.60
C ALA A 67 18.96 5.10 0.11
N SER A 68 18.67 6.05 1.02
CA SER A 68 18.08 7.34 0.63
C SER A 68 19.09 8.19 -0.15
N ALA A 69 18.62 8.85 -1.20
CA ALA A 69 19.39 9.84 -1.96
C ALA A 69 19.59 11.17 -1.19
N PHE A 70 18.86 11.37 -0.08
CA PHE A 70 18.89 12.61 0.69
C PHE A 70 19.57 12.41 2.03
N SER A 71 20.40 13.36 2.45
CA SER A 71 20.95 13.39 3.81
C SER A 71 19.84 13.64 4.83
N CYS A 72 20.00 13.15 6.08
CA CYS A 72 19.01 13.42 7.13
C CYS A 72 18.81 14.92 7.35
N LYS A 73 19.87 15.72 7.18
CA LYS A 73 19.79 17.18 7.25
C LYS A 73 18.83 17.74 6.20
N ASN A 74 18.99 17.36 4.92
CA ASN A 74 18.11 17.84 3.86
C ASN A 74 16.66 17.39 4.05
N VAL A 75 16.46 16.15 4.50
CA VAL A 75 15.12 15.64 4.84
C VAL A 75 14.51 16.49 5.95
N THR A 76 15.22 16.68 7.06
CA THR A 76 14.74 17.43 8.23
C THR A 76 14.35 18.86 7.86
N GLU A 77 15.16 19.54 7.05
CA GLU A 77 14.92 20.92 6.60
C GLU A 77 13.73 21.03 5.63
N SER A 78 13.49 20.00 4.81
CA SER A 78 12.46 20.03 3.75
C SER A 78 11.16 19.33 4.14
N TRP A 79 11.14 18.60 5.26
CA TRP A 79 10.07 17.66 5.60
C TRP A 79 8.69 18.29 5.60
N PHE A 80 8.54 19.51 6.10
CA PHE A 80 7.22 20.15 6.16
C PHE A 80 6.80 20.86 4.85
N LEU A 81 7.60 20.74 3.79
CA LEU A 81 7.28 21.27 2.48
C LEU A 81 6.47 20.24 1.68
N SER A 82 5.24 20.60 1.29
CA SER A 82 4.40 19.75 0.43
C SER A 82 5.11 19.39 -0.89
N GLU A 83 5.87 20.33 -1.46
CA GLU A 83 6.66 20.14 -2.67
C GLU A 83 7.70 19.02 -2.51
N PHE A 84 8.38 18.96 -1.36
CA PHE A 84 9.36 17.92 -1.08
C PHE A 84 8.71 16.54 -1.13
N HIS A 85 7.56 16.37 -0.48
CA HIS A 85 6.80 15.12 -0.53
C HIS A 85 6.22 14.80 -1.92
N ALA A 86 5.81 15.81 -2.69
CA ALA A 86 5.29 15.62 -4.05
C ALA A 86 6.36 15.07 -4.99
N LEU A 87 7.60 15.54 -4.86
CA LEU A 87 8.75 15.14 -5.69
C LEU A 87 9.30 13.75 -5.37
N GLN A 88 9.04 13.20 -4.18
CA GLN A 88 9.52 11.86 -3.82
C GLN A 88 8.45 10.80 -4.14
N PRO A 89 8.72 9.76 -4.94
CA PRO A 89 7.69 8.83 -5.41
C PRO A 89 6.82 8.20 -4.31
N GLU A 90 7.45 7.76 -3.22
CA GLU A 90 6.80 7.02 -2.13
C GLU A 90 6.27 7.91 -1.00
N SER A 91 6.79 9.14 -0.89
CA SER A 91 6.60 9.98 0.29
C SER A 91 5.19 10.58 0.38
N ILE A 92 4.69 10.82 1.60
CA ILE A 92 3.40 11.47 1.86
C ILE A 92 3.57 12.56 2.91
N GLY A 93 2.88 13.70 2.75
CA GLY A 93 3.00 14.83 3.67
C GLY A 93 2.41 14.60 5.07
N TYR A 94 1.50 13.63 5.20
CA TYR A 94 0.93 13.22 6.48
C TYR A 94 1.37 11.80 6.82
N SER A 95 2.57 11.69 7.37
CA SER A 95 3.23 10.44 7.78
C SER A 95 2.41 9.55 8.73
N TYR A 96 1.47 10.14 9.47
CA TYR A 96 0.52 9.41 10.32
C TYR A 96 -0.23 8.31 9.55
N TRP A 97 -0.63 8.58 8.30
CA TRP A 97 -1.31 7.60 7.46
C TRP A 97 -0.39 6.47 6.97
N ALA A 98 0.92 6.66 7.05
CA ALA A 98 1.94 5.63 6.85
C ALA A 98 2.48 5.05 8.17
N ASN A 99 1.72 5.21 9.26
CA ASN A 99 2.02 4.72 10.60
C ASN A 99 3.31 5.29 11.22
N ASN A 100 3.72 6.50 10.83
CA ASN A 100 4.95 7.15 11.30
C ASN A 100 6.18 6.20 11.25
N SER A 101 6.19 5.31 10.26
CA SER A 101 7.10 4.16 10.20
C SER A 101 8.54 4.56 9.85
N CYS A 102 8.70 5.70 9.20
CA CYS A 102 9.99 6.31 8.89
C CYS A 102 9.84 7.81 8.69
N VAL A 103 10.09 8.59 9.75
CA VAL A 103 10.00 10.05 9.78
C VAL A 103 11.29 10.67 10.34
N PRO A 104 11.66 11.91 10.02
CA PRO A 104 12.85 12.56 10.56
C PRO A 104 12.68 13.01 12.03
N PRO A 105 13.77 13.33 12.75
CA PRO A 105 13.72 13.64 14.19
C PRO A 105 12.87 14.85 14.59
N ASN A 106 12.59 15.75 13.66
CA ASN A 106 11.75 16.93 13.89
C ASN A 106 10.25 16.69 13.67
N ASP A 107 9.85 15.50 13.21
CA ASP A 107 8.45 15.11 13.08
C ASP A 107 7.91 14.57 14.42
N HIS A 108 6.69 14.97 14.79
CA HIS A 108 5.99 14.52 16.00
C HIS A 108 5.82 13.00 16.13
N GLY A 109 5.83 12.28 15.00
CA GLY A 109 5.77 10.83 14.93
C GLY A 109 7.10 10.13 15.22
N TYR A 110 8.22 10.87 15.32
CA TYR A 110 9.53 10.29 15.55
C TYR A 110 9.66 9.66 16.93
N ARG A 111 10.27 8.48 16.99
CA ARG A 111 10.54 7.76 18.24
C ARG A 111 12.00 7.33 18.29
N SER A 112 12.71 7.76 19.33
CA SER A 112 14.09 7.32 19.55
C SER A 112 14.15 5.79 19.71
N GLY A 113 15.11 5.15 19.02
CA GLY A 113 15.28 3.69 19.02
C GLY A 113 14.34 2.92 18.08
N GLN A 114 13.39 3.57 17.40
CA GLN A 114 12.62 2.94 16.34
C GLN A 114 13.48 2.75 15.08
N SER A 115 13.36 1.61 14.41
CA SER A 115 13.96 1.40 13.08
C SER A 115 13.04 1.94 11.97
N CYS A 116 13.62 2.52 10.93
CA CYS A 116 12.88 2.93 9.72
C CYS A 116 12.33 1.69 8.98
N LYS A 117 11.05 1.73 8.63
CA LYS A 117 10.37 0.71 7.82
C LYS A 117 9.54 1.40 6.74
N ILE A 118 9.26 0.70 5.64
CA ILE A 118 8.29 1.19 4.63
C ILE A 118 6.91 1.39 5.27
N GLY A 119 6.50 0.46 6.15
CA GLY A 119 5.23 0.55 6.88
C GLY A 119 4.03 0.71 5.95
N GLY A 120 3.26 1.79 6.13
CA GLY A 120 2.09 2.10 5.31
C GLY A 120 2.39 2.81 3.99
N LEU A 121 3.65 3.12 3.68
CA LEU A 121 4.04 3.64 2.37
C LEU A 121 3.86 2.56 1.28
N PRO A 122 3.66 2.95 0.00
CA PRO A 122 3.62 1.97 -1.09
C PRO A 122 4.92 1.17 -1.15
N GLN A 123 4.85 -0.12 -1.49
CA GLN A 123 6.03 -0.98 -1.63
C GLN A 123 6.76 -0.77 -2.96
N TYR A 124 5.96 -0.49 -4.00
CA TYR A 124 6.42 -0.13 -5.33
C TYR A 124 5.59 1.04 -5.84
N VAL A 125 6.22 1.91 -6.62
CA VAL A 125 5.60 3.05 -7.30
C VAL A 125 5.89 2.93 -8.77
N LEU A 126 4.87 3.12 -9.61
CA LEU A 126 5.07 3.20 -11.06
C LEU A 126 5.04 4.66 -11.48
N GLU A 127 6.17 5.15 -12.00
CA GLU A 127 6.25 6.43 -12.70
C GLU A 127 5.74 6.24 -14.14
N ALA A 128 4.42 6.25 -14.28
CA ALA A 128 3.79 6.07 -15.57
C ALA A 128 3.83 7.35 -16.41
N THR A 129 4.27 7.24 -17.65
CA THR A 129 4.26 8.31 -18.66
C THR A 129 3.18 8.12 -19.72
N SER A 130 2.42 7.01 -19.66
CA SER A 130 1.32 6.73 -20.57
C SER A 130 0.14 6.04 -19.90
N ALA A 131 -1.07 6.23 -20.46
CA ALA A 131 -2.28 5.54 -20.01
C ALA A 131 -2.17 4.00 -20.17
N ALA A 132 -1.40 3.53 -21.16
CA ALA A 132 -1.17 2.11 -21.41
C ALA A 132 -0.38 1.45 -20.26
N GLN A 133 0.65 2.12 -19.74
CA GLN A 133 1.39 1.67 -18.56
C GLN A 133 0.47 1.56 -17.34
N ILE A 134 -0.33 2.60 -17.09
CA ILE A 134 -1.31 2.62 -15.98
C ILE A 134 -2.28 1.44 -16.10
N ALA A 135 -2.91 1.27 -17.26
CA ALA A 135 -3.89 0.20 -17.48
C ALA A 135 -3.26 -1.19 -17.28
N THR A 136 -2.03 -1.39 -17.77
CA THR A 136 -1.30 -2.65 -17.64
C THR A 136 -0.99 -2.96 -16.18
N ALA A 137 -0.44 -1.99 -15.44
CA ALA A 137 -0.10 -2.16 -14.03
C ALA A 137 -1.35 -2.34 -13.15
N MET A 138 -2.43 -1.58 -13.41
CA MET A 138 -3.68 -1.73 -12.67
C MET A 138 -4.30 -3.12 -12.90
N LYS A 139 -4.28 -3.62 -14.13
CA LYS A 139 -4.76 -4.98 -14.44
C LYS A 139 -3.92 -6.04 -13.73
N TRP A 140 -2.59 -5.91 -13.78
CA TRP A 140 -1.67 -6.83 -13.11
C TRP A 140 -1.88 -6.84 -11.59
N ALA A 141 -1.95 -5.66 -10.96
CA ALA A 141 -2.15 -5.53 -9.51
C ALA A 141 -3.52 -6.08 -9.07
N SER A 142 -4.58 -5.79 -9.85
CA SER A 142 -5.93 -6.29 -9.57
C SER A 142 -6.00 -7.81 -9.65
N SER A 143 -5.37 -8.42 -10.67
CA SER A 143 -5.34 -9.88 -10.83
C SER A 143 -4.64 -10.62 -9.68
N ARG A 144 -3.75 -9.91 -8.96
CA ARG A 144 -2.98 -10.42 -7.82
C ARG A 144 -3.50 -9.92 -6.48
N ASN A 145 -4.69 -9.32 -6.46
CA ASN A 145 -5.32 -8.77 -5.26
C ASN A 145 -4.43 -7.78 -4.47
N ILE A 146 -3.58 -7.02 -5.18
CA ILE A 146 -2.70 -6.00 -4.60
C ILE A 146 -3.47 -4.70 -4.44
N ARG A 147 -3.24 -3.98 -3.32
CA ARG A 147 -3.82 -2.66 -3.09
C ARG A 147 -3.21 -1.66 -4.08
N ILE A 148 -4.05 -1.02 -4.88
CA ILE A 148 -3.65 0.08 -5.76
C ILE A 148 -3.88 1.40 -5.02
N VAL A 149 -2.88 2.26 -5.08
CA VAL A 149 -2.88 3.59 -4.49
C VAL A 149 -2.47 4.58 -5.59
N ILE A 150 -3.20 5.68 -5.71
CA ILE A 150 -2.92 6.72 -6.69
C ILE A 150 -2.33 7.90 -5.92
N LYS A 151 -1.19 8.41 -6.34
CA LYS A 151 -0.56 9.62 -5.81
C LYS A 151 -0.70 10.76 -6.82
N GLY A 152 -1.16 11.92 -6.35
CA GLY A 152 -1.18 13.17 -7.11
C GLY A 152 -0.06 14.12 -6.68
N THR A 153 -0.03 15.32 -7.27
CA THR A 153 1.00 16.35 -7.01
C THR A 153 0.79 17.16 -5.71
N GLY A 154 -0.27 16.91 -4.93
CA GLY A 154 -0.41 17.43 -3.57
C GLY A 154 -1.77 18.04 -3.21
N HIS A 155 -2.03 18.09 -1.90
CA HIS A 155 -3.24 18.52 -1.14
C HIS A 155 -4.29 17.48 -0.74
N ASP A 156 -4.01 16.18 -0.77
CA ASP A 156 -4.87 15.21 -0.07
C ASP A 156 -4.54 15.14 1.43
N LEU A 157 -5.12 16.07 2.20
CA LEU A 157 -5.03 16.15 3.66
C LEU A 157 -5.65 14.92 4.38
N ASN A 158 -6.45 14.12 3.65
CA ASN A 158 -7.29 13.07 4.21
C ASN A 158 -6.73 11.65 4.01
N GLY A 159 -5.47 11.49 3.59
CA GLY A 159 -4.88 10.15 3.40
C GLY A 159 -5.54 9.32 2.29
N ARG A 160 -6.27 9.94 1.35
CA ARG A 160 -6.91 9.25 0.21
C ARG A 160 -5.90 8.64 -0.77
N HIS A 161 -4.68 9.18 -0.79
CA HIS A 161 -3.50 8.53 -1.38
C HIS A 161 -2.97 7.36 -0.54
N VAL A 162 -3.75 6.85 0.41
CA VAL A 162 -3.46 5.62 1.14
C VAL A 162 -4.65 4.67 1.01
N GLU A 163 -5.91 5.11 0.85
CA GLU A 163 -7.06 4.23 0.56
C GLU A 163 -8.13 4.78 -0.41
N ARG A 164 -8.60 3.87 -1.30
CA ARG A 164 -9.87 3.81 -2.06
C ARG A 164 -10.12 4.78 -3.23
N VAL A 165 -10.29 4.13 -4.39
CA VAL A 165 -10.81 4.64 -5.67
C VAL A 165 -11.99 5.60 -5.48
N ASN A 166 -11.88 6.78 -6.09
CA ASN A 166 -13.01 7.45 -6.70
C ASN A 166 -12.60 7.90 -8.11
N LEU A 167 -13.07 7.17 -9.11
CA LEU A 167 -13.04 7.59 -10.50
C LEU A 167 -13.96 8.82 -10.65
N LYS A 168 -13.38 10.01 -10.80
CA LYS A 168 -14.10 11.09 -11.52
C LYS A 168 -13.73 11.01 -12.99
N ARG A 169 -14.66 10.45 -13.76
CA ARG A 169 -14.76 10.58 -15.20
C ARG A 169 -14.95 12.07 -15.51
N ASN A 170 -13.96 12.73 -16.10
CA ASN A 170 -14.22 13.96 -16.83
C ASN A 170 -14.57 13.59 -18.26
N THR A 171 -15.88 13.49 -18.50
CA THR A 171 -16.44 13.84 -19.81
C THR A 171 -16.53 15.35 -19.88
N ALA A 172 -15.75 15.98 -20.75
CA ALA A 172 -16.06 17.28 -21.33
C ALA A 172 -15.38 17.30 -22.70
N GLY A 173 -16.19 17.62 -23.73
CA GLY A 173 -15.82 17.59 -25.14
C GLY A 173 -14.97 18.75 -25.61
#